data_AF-A0A4U9VV95-F1
#
_entry.id   AF-A0A4U9VV95-F1
#
_cell.length_a   1.000
_cell.length_b   1.000
_cell.length_c   1.000
_cell.angle_alpha   90.00
_cell.angle_beta   90.00
_cell.angle_gamma   90.00
#
_symmetry.space_group_name_H-M   'P 1'
#
loop_
_entity.id
_entity.type
_entity.pdbx_description
1 polymer ?
#
loop_
_entity_poly.entity_id
_entity_poly.type
_entity_poly.pdbx_seq_one_letter_code
_entity_poly.pdbx_strand_id
1 'polypeptide(L)'
;MSKYKIGDIVSVNSHPYFKDLTNINISGEPINVIPLMVVIEIYNETRTSYNEETGEKLSLKGDGKCKCMWFSLKSNAFSEAWFNFDSLKIISRKDAFIQNNSGLNSIEFRKRLLEEYANKDVIFTTSTLELEKIKETKLHDKKNDKISECNSLLNFVAPPLQIIDVKLEEDKPIGKFDSKSGDRKRINTEIFFKCRYYNALADKWTEVLLPNECFELLENVETILREIDEDKKKGFYLYDYTQEKNYDPSKKEESSLLEIGEVTYVNGRYSLKTYDLIHQEWKVLDIPFDGVMDIKSKEEIYYNEVYPNFDFRKGDRALDPEKLLGELLAFVDKFSDENSYLMVTYLNGSDKLVRRVLKNAFVVLGATKKASNYLHGFCCKKREMRSFNFDKIKSVRALKF
;
A
#
# COMPACT_ATOMS: atom_id res chain seq x y z
N MET A 1 -28.47 -21.92 -3.97
CA MET A 1 -27.74 -20.86 -3.24
C MET A 1 -27.26 -19.84 -4.26
N SER A 2 -27.32 -18.53 -3.97
CA SER A 2 -26.91 -17.50 -4.92
C SER A 2 -25.41 -17.58 -5.21
N LYS A 3 -25.02 -17.34 -6.48
CA LYS A 3 -23.62 -17.31 -6.93
C LYS A 3 -22.82 -16.17 -6.29
N TYR A 4 -23.51 -15.12 -5.87
CA TYR A 4 -22.97 -13.89 -5.29
C TYR A 4 -23.49 -13.67 -3.87
N LYS A 5 -22.78 -12.84 -3.11
CA LYS A 5 -23.15 -12.31 -1.80
C LYS A 5 -23.18 -10.78 -1.85
N ILE A 6 -24.02 -10.15 -1.03
CA ILE A 6 -23.94 -8.70 -0.79
C ILE A 6 -22.55 -8.36 -0.23
N GLY A 7 -21.94 -7.31 -0.75
CA GLY A 7 -20.57 -6.91 -0.43
C GLY A 7 -19.51 -7.45 -1.38
N ASP A 8 -19.82 -8.47 -2.21
CA ASP A 8 -18.86 -8.98 -3.18
C ASP A 8 -18.42 -7.84 -4.14
N ILE A 9 -17.10 -7.71 -4.33
CA ILE A 9 -16.54 -6.84 -5.35
C ILE A 9 -16.58 -7.61 -6.68
N VAL A 10 -17.31 -7.06 -7.63
CA VAL A 10 -17.54 -7.64 -8.95
C VAL A 10 -17.13 -6.66 -10.05
N SER A 11 -16.94 -7.19 -11.24
CA SER A 11 -16.90 -6.39 -12.46
C SER A 11 -17.52 -7.18 -13.61
N VAL A 12 -17.73 -6.55 -14.75
CA VAL A 12 -18.20 -7.29 -15.93
C VAL A 12 -17.08 -8.14 -16.53
N ASN A 13 -17.44 -9.13 -17.32
CA ASN A 13 -16.49 -10.11 -17.88
C ASN A 13 -15.34 -9.48 -18.67
N SER A 14 -15.55 -8.33 -19.32
CA SER A 14 -14.54 -7.61 -20.11
C SER A 14 -13.51 -6.82 -19.29
N HIS A 15 -13.69 -6.66 -17.97
CA HIS A 15 -12.68 -6.03 -17.12
C HIS A 15 -11.38 -6.86 -17.08
N PRO A 16 -10.17 -6.28 -16.97
CA PRO A 16 -8.93 -7.06 -16.99
C PRO A 16 -8.69 -7.92 -15.74
N TYR A 17 -9.17 -7.50 -14.57
CA TYR A 17 -8.95 -8.24 -13.32
C TYR A 17 -9.72 -9.55 -13.25
N PHE A 18 -9.16 -10.52 -12.54
CA PHE A 18 -9.81 -11.78 -12.19
C PHE A 18 -9.76 -11.97 -10.67
N LYS A 19 -10.50 -12.97 -10.19
CA LYS A 19 -10.49 -13.32 -8.78
C LYS A 19 -9.06 -13.58 -8.32
N ASP A 20 -8.63 -12.84 -7.29
CA ASP A 20 -7.30 -12.93 -6.67
C ASP A 20 -6.12 -12.61 -7.63
N LEU A 21 -6.39 -12.08 -8.83
CA LEU A 21 -5.41 -11.64 -9.82
C LEU A 21 -5.71 -10.19 -10.23
N THR A 22 -5.20 -9.26 -9.43
CA THR A 22 -5.35 -7.80 -9.60
C THR A 22 -4.04 -7.10 -9.98
N ASN A 23 -2.89 -7.77 -9.88
CA ASN A 23 -1.59 -7.25 -10.32
C ASN A 23 -1.43 -7.33 -11.84
N ILE A 24 -2.27 -6.59 -12.57
CA ILE A 24 -2.27 -6.50 -14.03
C ILE A 24 -2.11 -5.04 -14.41
N ASN A 25 -1.02 -4.73 -15.12
CA ASN A 25 -0.81 -3.41 -15.72
C ASN A 25 -1.80 -3.19 -16.86
N ILE A 26 -2.48 -2.06 -16.84
CA ILE A 26 -3.46 -1.68 -17.86
C ILE A 26 -2.75 -0.74 -18.85
N SER A 27 -2.73 -1.12 -20.12
CA SER A 27 -2.26 -0.24 -21.20
C SER A 27 -3.44 0.22 -22.06
N GLY A 28 -3.37 1.45 -22.56
CA GLY A 28 -4.46 2.09 -23.31
C GLY A 28 -5.09 3.27 -22.58
N GLU A 29 -6.27 3.70 -23.03
CA GLU A 29 -6.97 4.87 -22.49
C GLU A 29 -7.70 4.53 -21.18
N PRO A 30 -7.35 5.18 -20.05
CA PRO A 30 -7.99 5.03 -18.75
C PRO A 30 -9.52 5.06 -18.75
N ILE A 31 -10.13 5.91 -19.59
CA ILE A 31 -11.58 6.12 -19.61
C ILE A 31 -12.38 4.87 -20.02
N ASN A 32 -11.73 3.93 -20.69
CA ASN A 32 -12.35 2.69 -21.17
C ASN A 32 -12.26 1.54 -20.17
N VAL A 33 -11.54 1.74 -19.06
CA VAL A 33 -11.50 0.77 -17.97
C VAL A 33 -12.85 0.79 -17.26
N ILE A 34 -13.44 -0.38 -17.10
CA ILE A 34 -14.73 -0.52 -16.41
C ILE A 34 -14.50 -0.38 -14.90
N PRO A 35 -15.40 0.26 -14.15
CA PRO A 35 -15.31 0.30 -12.70
C PRO A 35 -15.39 -1.11 -12.07
N LEU A 36 -14.70 -1.28 -10.95
CA LEU A 36 -15.07 -2.27 -9.95
C LEU A 36 -16.36 -1.81 -9.26
N MET A 37 -17.22 -2.76 -8.94
CA MET A 37 -18.54 -2.49 -8.37
C MET A 37 -18.76 -3.37 -7.13
N VAL A 38 -19.63 -2.94 -6.22
CA VAL A 38 -20.05 -3.72 -5.05
C VAL A 38 -21.48 -4.22 -5.25
N VAL A 39 -21.74 -5.50 -4.98
CA VAL A 39 -23.10 -6.05 -4.97
C VAL A 39 -23.85 -5.53 -3.75
N ILE A 40 -24.94 -4.78 -3.98
CA ILE A 40 -25.77 -4.19 -2.91
C ILE A 40 -27.11 -4.89 -2.72
N GLU A 41 -27.52 -5.66 -3.73
CA GLU A 41 -28.80 -6.35 -3.75
C GLU A 41 -28.75 -7.56 -4.69
N ILE A 42 -29.47 -8.63 -4.37
CA ILE A 42 -29.55 -9.83 -5.20
C ILE A 42 -31.00 -10.20 -5.42
N TYR A 43 -31.35 -10.43 -6.68
CA TYR A 43 -32.62 -10.98 -7.10
C TYR A 43 -32.39 -12.36 -7.72
N ASN A 44 -32.99 -13.39 -7.13
CA ASN A 44 -32.94 -14.76 -7.64
C ASN A 44 -34.24 -15.07 -8.36
N GLU A 45 -34.12 -15.65 -9.54
CA GLU A 45 -35.28 -16.16 -10.25
C GLU A 45 -35.65 -17.56 -9.71
N THR A 46 -36.79 -17.61 -9.03
CA THR A 46 -37.28 -18.81 -8.34
C THR A 46 -38.04 -19.75 -9.28
N ARG A 47 -38.45 -19.27 -10.46
CA ARG A 47 -39.22 -20.03 -11.44
C ARG A 47 -38.72 -19.78 -12.86
N THR A 48 -38.71 -20.83 -13.66
CA THR A 48 -38.49 -20.67 -15.10
C THR A 48 -39.67 -19.92 -15.70
N SER A 49 -39.41 -18.77 -16.33
CA SER A 49 -40.43 -18.01 -17.04
C SER A 49 -40.29 -18.22 -18.55
N TYR A 50 -41.42 -18.25 -19.24
CA TYR A 50 -41.52 -18.45 -20.67
C TYR A 50 -42.32 -17.30 -21.27
N ASN A 51 -41.96 -16.87 -22.48
CA ASN A 51 -42.76 -15.95 -23.26
C ASN A 51 -44.04 -16.70 -23.70
N GLU A 52 -45.21 -16.16 -23.34
CA GLU A 52 -46.51 -16.79 -23.62
C GLU A 52 -46.82 -16.86 -25.13
N GLU A 53 -46.24 -15.96 -25.93
CA GLU A 53 -46.48 -15.89 -27.38
C GLU A 53 -45.50 -16.75 -28.18
N THR A 54 -44.23 -16.82 -27.77
CA THR A 54 -43.17 -17.52 -28.53
C THR A 54 -42.77 -18.86 -27.94
N GLY A 55 -43.15 -19.14 -26.69
CA GLY A 55 -42.68 -20.31 -25.93
C GLY A 55 -41.18 -20.24 -25.57
N GLU A 56 -40.49 -19.14 -25.88
CA GLU A 56 -39.08 -18.97 -25.57
C GLU A 56 -38.86 -18.82 -24.06
N LYS A 57 -37.80 -19.44 -23.56
CA LYS A 57 -37.39 -19.33 -22.15
C LYS A 57 -36.87 -17.91 -21.91
N LEU A 58 -37.59 -17.14 -21.10
CA LEU A 58 -37.21 -15.78 -20.69
C LEU A 58 -36.21 -15.79 -19.52
N SER A 59 -36.36 -16.74 -18.60
CA SER A 59 -35.43 -16.94 -17.48
C SER A 59 -35.53 -18.36 -16.96
N LEU A 60 -34.42 -18.92 -16.45
CA LEU A 60 -34.38 -20.23 -15.82
C LEU A 60 -34.40 -20.08 -14.29
N LYS A 61 -35.00 -21.07 -13.62
CA LYS A 61 -34.84 -21.23 -12.18
C LYS A 61 -33.34 -21.38 -11.86
N GLY A 62 -32.80 -20.45 -11.07
CA GLY A 62 -31.37 -20.38 -10.76
C GLY A 62 -30.62 -19.23 -11.45
N ASP A 63 -31.24 -18.60 -12.44
CA ASP A 63 -30.77 -17.30 -12.95
C ASP A 63 -31.00 -16.22 -11.90
N GLY A 64 -30.31 -15.09 -12.06
CA GLY A 64 -30.50 -13.96 -11.18
C GLY A 64 -29.82 -12.71 -11.65
N LYS A 65 -30.12 -11.64 -10.94
CA LYS A 65 -29.56 -10.31 -11.16
C LYS A 65 -28.96 -9.78 -9.86
N CYS A 66 -27.86 -9.07 -9.99
CA CYS A 66 -27.28 -8.29 -8.91
C CYS A 66 -27.50 -6.82 -9.21
N LYS A 67 -27.93 -6.06 -8.21
CA LYS A 67 -27.79 -4.61 -8.24
C LYS A 67 -26.39 -4.28 -7.75
N CYS A 68 -25.63 -3.57 -8.56
CA CYS A 68 -24.25 -3.22 -8.27
C CYS A 68 -24.13 -1.71 -8.17
N MET A 69 -23.28 -1.25 -7.24
CA MET A 69 -22.98 0.16 -7.01
C MET A 69 -21.50 0.44 -7.28
N TRP A 70 -21.20 1.60 -7.86
CA TRP A 70 -19.84 2.09 -8.05
C TRP A 70 -19.78 3.62 -7.97
N PHE A 71 -18.59 4.17 -7.80
CA PHE A 71 -18.38 5.61 -7.90
C PHE A 71 -18.07 6.02 -9.34
N SER A 72 -18.88 6.92 -9.89
CA SER A 72 -18.71 7.44 -11.25
C SER A 72 -17.96 8.76 -11.21
N LEU A 73 -16.77 8.82 -11.80
CA LEU A 73 -16.01 10.07 -11.93
C LEU A 73 -16.70 11.09 -12.84
N LYS A 74 -17.46 10.62 -13.84
CA LYS A 74 -18.17 11.51 -14.78
C LYS A 74 -19.21 12.38 -14.07
N SER A 75 -19.95 11.79 -13.14
CA SER A 75 -20.96 12.51 -12.33
C SER A 75 -20.45 12.91 -10.95
N ASN A 76 -19.24 12.48 -10.60
CA ASN A 76 -18.65 12.54 -9.27
C ASN A 76 -19.64 12.11 -8.17
N ALA A 77 -20.31 10.97 -8.41
CA ALA A 77 -21.39 10.46 -7.58
C ALA A 77 -21.52 8.93 -7.67
N PHE A 78 -22.15 8.32 -6.67
CA PHE A 78 -22.48 6.90 -6.67
C PHE A 78 -23.56 6.60 -7.72
N SER A 79 -23.32 5.56 -8.51
CA SER A 79 -24.21 5.07 -9.56
C SER A 79 -24.57 3.62 -9.27
N GLU A 80 -25.76 3.21 -9.72
CA GLU A 80 -26.29 1.87 -9.48
C GLU A 80 -26.92 1.32 -10.76
N ALA A 81 -26.75 0.02 -11.01
CA ALA A 81 -27.40 -0.67 -12.11
C ALA A 81 -27.61 -2.17 -11.81
N TRP A 82 -28.57 -2.76 -12.52
CA TRP A 82 -28.84 -4.20 -12.47
C TRP A 82 -28.06 -4.95 -13.55
N PHE A 83 -27.40 -6.02 -13.15
CA PHE A 83 -26.60 -6.89 -14.01
C PHE A 83 -27.03 -8.34 -13.86
N ASN A 84 -27.04 -9.08 -14.97
CA ASN A 84 -27.30 -10.52 -14.94
C ASN A 84 -26.08 -11.26 -14.35
N PHE A 85 -26.32 -12.36 -13.64
CA PHE A 85 -25.25 -13.17 -13.02
C PHE A 85 -24.15 -13.61 -13.98
N ASP A 86 -24.48 -13.83 -15.26
CA ASP A 86 -23.54 -14.28 -16.29
C ASP A 86 -22.70 -13.15 -16.89
N SER A 87 -23.15 -11.90 -16.72
CA SER A 87 -22.39 -10.72 -17.17
C SER A 87 -21.31 -10.30 -16.19
N LEU A 88 -21.35 -10.84 -14.97
CA LEU A 88 -20.47 -10.49 -13.86
C LEU A 88 -19.44 -11.59 -13.58
N LYS A 89 -18.30 -11.15 -13.06
CA LYS A 89 -17.30 -11.98 -12.41
C LYS A 89 -16.91 -11.39 -11.06
N ILE A 90 -16.60 -12.27 -10.11
CA ILE A 90 -16.12 -11.89 -8.78
C ILE A 90 -14.64 -11.54 -8.87
N ILE A 91 -14.27 -10.40 -8.30
CA ILE A 91 -12.89 -9.94 -8.17
C ILE A 91 -12.37 -10.21 -6.76
N SER A 92 -13.17 -9.88 -5.74
CA SER A 92 -12.85 -10.14 -4.35
C SER A 92 -14.13 -10.37 -3.55
N ARG A 93 -14.06 -11.23 -2.54
CA ARG A 93 -15.16 -11.43 -1.60
C ARG A 93 -14.89 -10.59 -0.36
N LYS A 94 -15.89 -9.82 0.05
CA LYS A 94 -15.84 -9.00 1.25
C LYS A 94 -17.02 -9.36 2.13
N ASP A 95 -16.73 -9.49 3.42
CA ASP A 95 -17.76 -9.70 4.42
C ASP A 95 -18.24 -8.35 4.95
N ALA A 96 -19.49 -8.35 5.43
CA ALA A 96 -20.05 -7.23 6.14
C ALA A 96 -19.20 -6.89 7.37
N PHE A 97 -18.89 -5.61 7.54
CA PHE A 97 -18.13 -5.13 8.69
C PHE A 97 -18.93 -5.33 10.00
N ILE A 98 -20.22 -4.97 9.99
CA ILE A 98 -21.15 -5.24 11.10
C ILE A 98 -22.02 -6.46 10.79
N GLN A 99 -22.07 -7.42 11.72
CA GLN A 99 -23.05 -8.51 11.72
C GLN A 99 -24.14 -8.24 12.76
N ASN A 100 -25.41 -8.31 12.35
CA ASN A 100 -26.55 -8.13 13.25
C ASN A 100 -26.81 -9.39 14.09
N ASN A 101 -25.99 -9.59 15.14
CA ASN A 101 -26.14 -10.73 16.06
C ASN A 101 -26.65 -10.30 17.46
N SER A 102 -27.15 -9.06 17.60
CA SER A 102 -27.22 -8.41 18.90
C SER A 102 -28.45 -8.74 19.75
N GLY A 103 -29.49 -9.37 19.20
CA GLY A 103 -30.75 -9.65 19.91
C GLY A 103 -31.50 -8.41 20.41
N LEU A 104 -31.00 -7.20 20.11
CA LEU A 104 -31.58 -5.91 20.49
C LEU A 104 -32.78 -5.58 19.60
N ASN A 105 -33.70 -4.77 20.12
CA ASN A 105 -34.74 -4.17 19.27
C ASN A 105 -34.11 -3.15 18.28
N SER A 106 -34.80 -2.86 17.18
CA SER A 106 -34.27 -2.03 16.08
C SER A 106 -33.89 -0.62 16.50
N ILE A 107 -34.60 -0.03 17.48
CA ILE A 107 -34.35 1.33 17.96
C ILE A 107 -33.05 1.39 18.78
N GLU A 108 -32.89 0.49 19.75
CA GLU A 108 -31.68 0.39 20.57
C GLU A 108 -30.46 0.03 19.72
N PHE A 109 -30.63 -0.89 18.77
CA PHE A 109 -29.56 -1.26 17.85
C PHE A 109 -29.12 -0.07 16.99
N ARG A 110 -30.08 0.69 16.41
CA ARG A 110 -29.77 1.92 15.67
C ARG A 110 -29.04 2.94 16.55
N LYS A 111 -29.48 3.15 17.79
CA LYS A 111 -28.86 4.09 18.71
C LYS A 111 -27.40 3.70 19.00
N ARG A 112 -27.14 2.42 19.26
CA ARG A 112 -25.79 1.90 19.47
C ARG A 112 -24.89 2.13 18.24
N LEU A 113 -25.40 1.84 17.05
CA LEU A 113 -24.65 2.07 15.81
C LEU A 113 -24.34 3.55 15.60
N LEU A 114 -25.27 4.45 15.94
CA LEU A 114 -25.01 5.89 15.87
C LEU A 114 -23.93 6.32 16.88
N GLU A 115 -24.02 5.86 18.14
CA GLU A 115 -23.01 6.17 19.17
C GLU A 115 -21.62 5.65 18.78
N GLU A 116 -21.54 4.50 18.12
CA GLU A 116 -20.27 3.86 17.76
C GLU A 116 -19.67 4.37 16.45
N TYR A 117 -20.50 4.75 15.46
CA TYR A 117 -20.05 5.03 14.09
C TYR A 117 -20.30 6.45 13.59
N ALA A 118 -21.10 7.27 14.27
CA ALA A 118 -21.31 8.65 13.85
C ALA A 118 -19.99 9.43 13.79
N ASN A 119 -19.84 10.25 12.76
CA ASN A 119 -18.65 11.06 12.45
C ASN A 119 -17.37 10.27 12.15
N LYS A 120 -17.42 8.93 12.09
CA LYS A 120 -16.28 8.16 11.59
C LYS A 120 -16.14 8.32 10.08
N ASP A 121 -14.90 8.44 9.65
CA ASP A 121 -14.55 8.47 8.23
C ASP A 121 -14.48 7.04 7.68
N VAL A 122 -14.96 6.87 6.47
CA VAL A 122 -15.02 5.60 5.76
C VAL A 122 -14.59 5.77 4.32
N ILE A 123 -14.14 4.68 3.71
CA ILE A 123 -13.75 4.62 2.32
C ILE A 123 -14.58 3.56 1.61
N PHE A 124 -15.00 3.85 0.38
CA PHE A 124 -15.72 2.85 -0.42
C PHE A 124 -14.82 1.66 -0.73
N THR A 125 -15.30 0.43 -0.53
CA THR A 125 -14.48 -0.80 -0.50
C THR A 125 -13.70 -1.05 -1.79
N THR A 126 -14.16 -0.57 -2.95
CA THR A 126 -13.41 -0.71 -4.21
C THR A 126 -12.22 0.23 -4.32
N SER A 127 -12.16 1.31 -3.53
CA SER A 127 -11.16 2.39 -3.69
C SER A 127 -9.73 1.86 -3.57
N THR A 128 -9.48 0.91 -2.69
CA THR A 128 -8.16 0.26 -2.53
C THR A 128 -7.71 -0.41 -3.82
N LEU A 129 -8.56 -1.26 -4.40
CA LEU A 129 -8.26 -1.99 -5.63
C LEU A 129 -8.23 -1.07 -6.85
N GLU A 130 -8.97 0.04 -6.83
CA GLU A 130 -8.92 1.05 -7.88
C GLU A 130 -7.59 1.83 -7.85
N LEU A 131 -7.08 2.18 -6.67
CA LEU A 131 -5.79 2.89 -6.51
C LEU A 131 -4.58 2.04 -6.94
N GLU A 132 -4.68 0.71 -6.79
CA GLU A 132 -3.67 -0.25 -7.23
C GLU A 132 -3.61 -0.43 -8.75
N LYS A 133 -4.58 0.08 -9.51
CA LYS A 133 -4.53 0.02 -10.97
C LYS A 133 -3.36 0.86 -11.48
N ILE A 134 -2.46 0.23 -12.23
CA ILE A 134 -1.31 0.91 -12.84
C ILE A 134 -1.55 1.03 -14.35
N LYS A 135 -1.45 2.27 -14.85
CA LYS A 135 -1.37 2.56 -16.27
C LYS A 135 0.06 2.40 -16.75
N GLU A 136 0.28 1.49 -17.69
CA GLU A 136 1.55 1.38 -18.41
C GLU A 136 1.46 2.09 -19.76
N THR A 137 2.35 3.06 -19.97
CA THR A 137 2.52 3.77 -21.24
C THR A 137 3.80 3.29 -21.90
N LYS A 138 3.68 2.65 -23.07
CA LYS A 138 4.84 2.21 -23.86
C LYS A 138 5.38 3.39 -24.66
N LEU A 139 6.56 3.89 -24.30
CA LEU A 139 7.27 4.88 -25.08
C LEU A 139 8.17 4.14 -26.08
N HIS A 140 7.97 4.42 -27.37
CA HIS A 140 8.91 3.98 -28.40
C HIS A 140 10.00 5.02 -28.54
N ASP A 141 11.18 4.76 -27.96
CA ASP A 141 12.37 5.53 -28.30
C ASP A 141 12.93 5.04 -29.65
N LYS A 142 13.41 5.96 -30.49
CA LYS A 142 14.02 5.67 -31.80
C LYS A 142 15.32 4.86 -31.69
N LYS A 143 15.82 4.65 -30.46
CA LYS A 143 17.06 3.92 -30.14
C LYS A 143 16.87 2.47 -29.67
N ASN A 144 15.68 1.87 -29.83
CA ASN A 144 15.39 0.48 -29.44
C ASN A 144 15.39 0.17 -27.93
N ASP A 145 15.59 1.17 -27.06
CA ASP A 145 15.33 1.02 -25.64
C ASP A 145 13.83 1.18 -25.37
N LYS A 146 13.19 0.07 -24.99
CA LYS A 146 11.79 0.08 -24.55
C LYS A 146 11.74 0.69 -23.16
N ILE A 147 11.34 1.94 -23.07
CA ILE A 147 11.04 2.60 -21.80
C ILE A 147 9.52 2.52 -21.61
N SER A 148 9.07 1.81 -20.59
CA SER A 148 7.68 1.92 -20.15
C SER A 148 7.61 2.85 -18.94
N GLU A 149 6.65 3.77 -18.98
CA GLU A 149 6.32 4.62 -17.84
C GLU A 149 5.06 4.07 -17.18
N CYS A 150 5.12 3.88 -15.87
CA CYS A 150 4.01 3.35 -15.07
C CYS A 150 3.48 4.45 -14.16
N ASN A 151 2.20 4.79 -14.28
CA ASN A 151 1.53 5.79 -13.46
C ASN A 151 0.27 5.19 -12.82
N SER A 152 -0.11 5.60 -11.60
CA SER A 152 -1.37 5.13 -11.00
C SER A 152 -2.57 5.62 -11.81
N LEU A 153 -3.53 4.73 -12.01
CA LEU A 153 -4.79 4.97 -12.69
C LEU A 153 -5.81 5.46 -11.65
N LEU A 154 -5.86 6.76 -11.41
CA LEU A 154 -6.79 7.38 -10.44
C LEU A 154 -8.24 7.43 -10.97
N ASN A 155 -8.78 6.29 -11.37
CA ASN A 155 -10.12 6.15 -11.93
C ASN A 155 -11.09 5.47 -10.96
N PHE A 156 -12.34 5.92 -10.93
CA PHE A 156 -13.43 5.34 -10.11
C PHE A 156 -13.15 5.25 -8.60
N VAL A 157 -12.17 6.03 -8.12
CA VAL A 157 -11.85 6.15 -6.70
C VAL A 157 -12.87 7.10 -6.06
N ALA A 158 -13.64 6.60 -5.09
CA ALA A 158 -14.56 7.43 -4.32
C ALA A 158 -13.79 8.27 -3.30
N PRO A 159 -14.18 9.54 -3.07
CA PRO A 159 -13.58 10.33 -1.99
C PRO A 159 -13.90 9.71 -0.63
N PRO A 160 -13.13 10.03 0.42
CA PRO A 160 -13.48 9.69 1.78
C PRO A 160 -14.86 10.25 2.14
N LEU A 161 -15.59 9.43 2.88
CA LEU A 161 -16.97 9.67 3.29
C LEU A 161 -17.00 9.79 4.80
N GLN A 162 -17.94 10.57 5.33
CA GLN A 162 -18.18 10.62 6.76
C GLN A 162 -19.58 10.13 7.09
N ILE A 163 -19.70 9.21 8.05
CA ILE A 163 -20.98 8.71 8.52
C ILE A 163 -21.71 9.82 9.30
N ILE A 164 -22.96 10.09 8.94
CA ILE A 164 -23.81 11.09 9.60
C ILE A 164 -25.09 10.51 10.22
N ASP A 165 -25.60 9.39 9.69
CA ASP A 165 -26.79 8.73 10.24
C ASP A 165 -26.78 7.22 9.91
N VAL A 166 -27.63 6.46 10.58
CA VAL A 166 -27.85 5.03 10.36
C VAL A 166 -29.32 4.80 10.10
N LYS A 167 -29.63 4.04 9.06
CA LYS A 167 -30.97 3.60 8.71
C LYS A 167 -31.00 2.08 8.66
N LEU A 168 -31.94 1.48 9.37
CA LEU A 168 -32.20 0.06 9.31
C LEU A 168 -33.31 -0.20 8.28
N GLU A 169 -33.16 -1.25 7.50
CA GLU A 169 -34.22 -1.73 6.63
C GLU A 169 -35.36 -2.24 7.52
N GLU A 170 -36.52 -1.59 7.47
CA GLU A 170 -37.72 -2.14 8.11
C GLU A 170 -38.17 -3.37 7.34
N ASP A 171 -38.55 -4.44 8.05
CA ASP A 171 -39.09 -5.65 7.44
C ASP A 171 -40.42 -5.37 6.75
N LYS A 172 -40.37 -4.85 5.52
CA LYS A 172 -41.50 -4.89 4.60
C LYS A 172 -41.45 -6.25 3.89
N PRO A 173 -42.40 -7.16 4.16
CA PRO A 173 -42.36 -8.53 3.63
C PRO A 173 -42.68 -8.63 2.12
N ILE A 174 -42.94 -7.51 1.44
CA ILE A 174 -43.45 -7.51 0.07
C ILE A 174 -42.38 -8.03 -0.89
N GLY A 175 -42.60 -9.23 -1.44
CA GLY A 175 -41.78 -9.80 -2.51
C GLY A 175 -40.45 -10.43 -2.09
N LYS A 176 -40.19 -10.63 -0.78
CA LYS A 176 -38.97 -11.29 -0.30
C LYS A 176 -38.96 -12.81 -0.56
N PHE A 177 -40.13 -13.44 -0.63
CA PHE A 177 -40.27 -14.89 -0.81
C PHE A 177 -41.20 -15.23 -1.98
N ASP A 178 -40.92 -16.34 -2.66
CA ASP A 178 -41.83 -16.94 -3.64
C ASP A 178 -43.02 -17.58 -2.94
N SER A 179 -44.25 -17.22 -3.33
CA SER A 179 -45.48 -17.69 -2.69
C SER A 179 -45.75 -19.19 -2.83
N LYS A 180 -45.09 -19.89 -3.76
CA LYS A 180 -45.24 -21.34 -3.99
C LYS A 180 -44.04 -22.14 -3.51
N SER A 181 -42.80 -21.63 -3.67
CA SER A 181 -41.61 -22.38 -3.25
C SER A 181 -41.13 -22.03 -1.85
N GLY A 182 -41.52 -20.87 -1.30
CA GLY A 182 -41.00 -20.38 -0.02
C GLY A 182 -39.54 -19.91 -0.10
N ASP A 183 -38.92 -19.91 -1.28
CA ASP A 183 -37.53 -19.48 -1.46
C ASP A 183 -37.39 -17.95 -1.42
N ARG A 184 -36.27 -17.45 -0.88
CA ARG A 184 -35.96 -16.01 -0.92
C ARG A 184 -35.69 -15.55 -2.34
N LYS A 185 -36.62 -14.74 -2.86
CA LYS A 185 -36.53 -14.12 -4.19
C LYS A 185 -35.59 -12.93 -4.21
N ARG A 186 -35.53 -12.17 -3.10
CA ARG A 186 -34.77 -10.93 -2.99
C ARG A 186 -33.95 -10.94 -1.71
N ILE A 187 -32.66 -10.65 -1.83
CA ILE A 187 -31.71 -10.51 -0.73
C ILE A 187 -31.29 -9.04 -0.71
N ASN A 188 -31.63 -8.34 0.36
CA ASN A 188 -31.31 -6.94 0.59
C ASN A 188 -30.32 -6.80 1.74
N THR A 189 -29.68 -5.64 1.79
CA THR A 189 -28.91 -5.21 2.96
C THR A 189 -29.86 -4.83 4.09
N GLU A 190 -29.47 -5.11 5.34
CA GLU A 190 -30.27 -4.76 6.53
C GLU A 190 -29.88 -3.42 7.15
N ILE A 191 -28.62 -3.00 6.99
CA ILE A 191 -28.05 -1.80 7.62
C ILE A 191 -27.53 -0.86 6.53
N PHE A 192 -28.07 0.36 6.51
CA PHE A 192 -27.60 1.44 5.66
C PHE A 192 -27.02 2.57 6.50
N PHE A 193 -25.90 3.11 6.07
CA PHE A 193 -25.31 4.31 6.63
C PHE A 193 -25.55 5.47 5.68
N LYS A 194 -26.03 6.58 6.23
CA LYS A 194 -26.07 7.84 5.52
C LYS A 194 -24.69 8.46 5.66
N CYS A 195 -24.02 8.65 4.55
CA CYS A 195 -22.69 9.23 4.48
C CYS A 195 -22.74 10.58 3.76
N ARG A 196 -21.88 11.51 4.16
CA ARG A 196 -21.64 12.77 3.45
C ARG A 196 -20.25 12.79 2.83
N TYR A 197 -20.11 13.41 1.67
CA TYR A 197 -18.83 13.72 1.03
C TYR A 197 -18.93 15.03 0.25
N TYR A 198 -17.79 15.63 -0.04
CA TYR A 198 -17.74 16.81 -0.88
C TYR A 198 -17.71 16.41 -2.36
N ASN A 199 -18.72 16.81 -3.12
CA ASN A 199 -18.78 16.60 -4.55
C ASN A 199 -18.12 17.79 -5.26
N ALA A 200 -16.85 17.62 -5.63
CA ALA A 200 -16.06 18.63 -6.34
C ALA A 200 -16.66 19.09 -7.68
N LEU A 201 -17.31 18.19 -8.44
CA LEU A 201 -17.95 18.56 -9.71
C LEU A 201 -19.16 19.48 -9.51
N ALA A 202 -19.92 19.27 -8.44
CA ALA A 202 -21.11 20.06 -8.12
C ALA A 202 -20.87 21.18 -7.10
N ASP A 203 -19.62 21.32 -6.63
CA ASP A 203 -19.18 22.26 -5.59
C ASP A 203 -20.10 22.28 -4.35
N LYS A 204 -20.46 21.10 -3.84
CA LYS A 204 -21.35 20.98 -2.67
C LYS A 204 -21.16 19.70 -1.88
N TRP A 205 -21.55 19.74 -0.61
CA TRP A 205 -21.72 18.55 0.21
C TRP A 205 -22.90 17.72 -0.32
N THR A 206 -22.63 16.45 -0.58
CA THR A 206 -23.61 15.48 -1.07
C THR A 206 -23.76 14.37 -0.04
N GLU A 207 -24.98 13.91 0.15
CA GLU A 207 -25.32 12.79 1.03
C GLU A 207 -25.69 11.57 0.18
N VAL A 208 -25.34 10.38 0.66
CA VAL A 208 -25.65 9.10 0.01
C VAL A 208 -25.96 8.06 1.07
N LEU A 209 -26.91 7.16 0.78
CA LEU A 209 -27.16 5.98 1.62
C LEU A 209 -26.35 4.81 1.07
N LEU A 210 -25.43 4.28 1.88
CA LEU A 210 -24.57 3.16 1.51
C LEU A 210 -24.86 1.94 2.41
N PRO A 211 -24.98 0.74 1.83
CA PRO A 211 -24.94 -0.51 2.57
C PRO A 211 -23.71 -0.61 3.46
N ASN A 212 -23.84 -1.24 4.63
CA ASN A 212 -22.74 -1.57 5.54
C ASN A 212 -21.58 -2.34 4.86
N GLU A 213 -21.89 -3.11 3.82
CA GLU A 213 -20.93 -3.91 3.06
C GLU A 213 -20.13 -3.09 2.03
N CYS A 214 -20.52 -1.84 1.78
CA CYS A 214 -19.93 -1.00 0.73
C CYS A 214 -18.72 -0.18 1.16
N PHE A 215 -18.38 -0.15 2.43
CA PHE A 215 -17.28 0.68 2.90
C PHE A 215 -16.46 0.01 4.00
N GLU A 216 -15.25 0.51 4.18
CA GLU A 216 -14.31 0.15 5.24
C GLU A 216 -14.10 1.38 6.13
N LEU A 217 -13.96 1.17 7.43
CA LEU A 217 -13.61 2.26 8.34
C LEU A 217 -12.19 2.73 8.07
N LEU A 218 -11.99 4.05 8.09
CA LEU A 218 -10.65 4.63 8.13
C LEU A 218 -10.21 4.77 9.58
N GLU A 219 -8.97 4.39 9.85
CA GLU A 219 -8.37 4.53 11.16
C GLU A 219 -8.03 5.99 11.45
N ASN A 220 -8.25 6.42 12.69
CA ASN A 220 -7.80 7.74 13.11
C ASN A 220 -6.29 7.67 13.41
N VAL A 221 -5.51 8.26 12.51
CA VAL A 221 -4.05 8.28 12.58
C VAL A 221 -3.47 9.62 13.06
N GLU A 222 -4.30 10.55 13.56
CA GLU A 222 -3.84 11.91 13.91
C GLU A 222 -2.68 11.89 14.91
N THR A 223 -2.79 11.09 15.97
CA THR A 223 -1.73 10.97 16.99
C THR A 223 -0.42 10.48 16.37
N ILE A 224 -0.49 9.42 15.56
CA ILE A 224 0.67 8.84 14.88
C ILE A 224 1.32 9.86 13.94
N LEU A 225 0.52 10.63 13.20
CA LEU A 225 1.01 11.68 12.31
C LEU A 225 1.74 12.79 13.06
N ARG A 226 1.26 13.17 14.25
CA ARG A 226 1.92 14.17 15.12
C ARG A 226 3.25 13.64 15.65
N GLU A 227 3.28 12.38 16.10
CA GLU A 227 4.51 11.71 16.56
C GLU A 227 5.56 11.65 15.44
N ILE A 228 5.17 11.24 14.23
CA ILE A 228 6.06 11.21 13.05
C ILE A 228 6.66 12.60 12.75
N ASP A 229 5.86 13.66 12.80
CA ASP A 229 6.35 15.03 12.56
C ASP A 229 7.34 15.49 13.64
N GLU A 230 7.07 15.16 14.91
CA GLU A 230 7.99 15.45 16.01
C GLU A 230 9.32 14.69 15.87
N ASP A 231 9.25 13.39 15.57
CA ASP A 231 10.41 12.53 15.43
C ASP A 231 11.27 12.93 14.22
N LYS A 232 10.63 13.32 13.12
CA LYS A 232 11.30 13.90 11.97
C LYS A 232 12.07 15.17 12.34
N LYS A 233 11.45 16.09 13.10
CA LYS A 233 12.11 17.34 13.56
C LYS A 233 13.30 17.07 14.47
N LYS A 234 13.22 16.02 15.29
CA LYS A 234 14.34 15.57 16.15
C LYS A 234 15.43 14.81 15.37
N GLY A 235 15.17 14.45 14.11
CA GLY A 235 16.11 13.67 13.29
C GLY A 235 16.22 12.22 13.74
N PHE A 236 15.12 11.67 14.24
CA PHE A 236 15.01 10.27 14.65
C PHE A 236 14.79 9.35 13.45
N TYR A 237 15.00 8.06 13.69
CA TYR A 237 14.87 7.01 12.70
C TYR A 237 13.90 5.94 13.20
N LEU A 238 13.24 5.27 12.27
CA LEU A 238 12.42 4.10 12.57
C LEU A 238 13.26 2.84 12.37
N TYR A 239 13.22 1.97 13.36
CA TYR A 239 13.81 0.64 13.30
C TYR A 239 12.72 -0.35 12.94
N ASP A 240 12.85 -0.93 11.75
CA ASP A 240 11.88 -1.85 11.20
C ASP A 240 12.33 -3.29 11.40
N TYR A 241 11.59 -4.02 12.23
CA TYR A 241 11.77 -5.44 12.51
C TYR A 241 10.99 -6.34 11.55
N THR A 242 10.16 -5.76 10.68
CA THR A 242 9.34 -6.54 9.74
C THR A 242 10.19 -6.95 8.56
N GLN A 243 10.57 -8.24 8.53
CA GLN A 243 11.17 -8.81 7.34
C GLN A 243 10.13 -8.83 6.22
N GLU A 244 10.55 -8.56 4.97
CA GLU A 244 9.74 -8.91 3.81
C GLU A 244 9.35 -10.40 3.93
N LYS A 245 8.04 -10.70 4.03
CA LYS A 245 7.50 -12.07 4.18
C LYS A 245 7.96 -13.06 3.08
N ASN A 246 8.61 -12.59 2.02
CA ASN A 246 9.13 -13.37 0.89
C ASN A 246 10.67 -13.48 0.88
N TYR A 247 11.35 -13.14 1.97
CA TYR A 247 12.81 -13.14 2.04
C TYR A 247 13.40 -14.53 2.28
N ASP A 248 14.47 -14.86 1.55
CA ASP A 248 15.23 -16.10 1.69
C ASP A 248 15.90 -16.18 3.09
N PRO A 249 15.51 -17.15 3.95
CA PRO A 249 16.00 -17.24 5.32
C PRO A 249 17.51 -17.53 5.42
N SER A 250 18.18 -17.90 4.33
CA SER A 250 19.63 -18.06 4.27
C SER A 250 20.41 -16.74 4.21
N LYS A 251 19.71 -15.61 3.97
CA LYS A 251 20.33 -14.29 3.75
C LYS A 251 20.05 -13.25 4.83
N LYS A 252 19.50 -13.64 5.99
CA LYS A 252 19.08 -12.72 7.09
C LYS A 252 19.92 -11.42 7.17
N GLU A 253 19.45 -10.36 6.53
CA GLU A 253 19.81 -8.99 6.90
C GLU A 253 18.73 -8.58 7.89
N GLU A 254 19.11 -8.53 9.18
CA GLU A 254 18.16 -8.69 10.29
C GLU A 254 17.34 -7.43 10.62
N SER A 255 17.55 -6.31 9.94
CA SER A 255 16.84 -5.06 10.21
C SER A 255 16.98 -4.02 9.12
N SER A 256 16.02 -3.10 9.06
CA SER A 256 16.11 -1.88 8.25
C SER A 256 16.08 -0.66 9.17
N LEU A 257 16.96 0.31 8.90
CA LEU A 257 16.98 1.58 9.62
C LEU A 257 16.50 2.67 8.69
N LEU A 258 15.34 3.23 9.01
CA LEU A 258 14.56 4.05 8.10
C LEU A 258 14.62 5.52 8.54
N GLU A 259 15.20 6.35 7.69
CA GLU A 259 15.14 7.80 7.85
C GLU A 259 13.72 8.29 7.55
N ILE A 260 13.13 9.05 8.48
CA ILE A 260 11.77 9.56 8.38
C ILE A 260 11.72 10.66 7.31
N GLY A 261 11.02 10.39 6.21
CA GLY A 261 10.88 11.32 5.09
C GLY A 261 9.55 12.06 5.10
N GLU A 262 8.82 11.98 3.99
CA GLU A 262 7.59 12.73 3.76
C GLU A 262 6.36 11.85 3.96
N VAL A 263 5.34 12.40 4.62
CA VAL A 263 4.02 11.79 4.69
C VAL A 263 3.23 12.18 3.45
N THR A 264 2.65 11.18 2.78
CA THR A 264 1.77 11.35 1.64
C THR A 264 0.35 10.94 2.03
N TYR A 265 -0.64 11.73 1.61
CA TYR A 265 -2.05 11.40 1.79
C TYR A 265 -2.68 11.03 0.44
N VAL A 266 -3.31 9.86 0.37
CA VAL A 266 -4.02 9.39 -0.81
C VAL A 266 -5.36 8.79 -0.38
N ASN A 267 -6.44 9.49 -0.73
CA ASN A 267 -7.82 9.02 -0.59
C ASN A 267 -8.19 8.43 0.78
N GLY A 268 -7.86 9.14 1.86
CA GLY A 268 -8.17 8.70 3.22
C GLY A 268 -7.07 7.87 3.89
N ARG A 269 -6.04 7.46 3.14
CA ARG A 269 -4.90 6.71 3.66
C ARG A 269 -3.64 7.58 3.68
N TYR A 270 -2.78 7.32 4.65
CA TYR A 270 -1.50 7.98 4.78
C TYR A 270 -0.39 6.97 4.57
N SER A 271 0.69 7.39 3.94
CA SER A 271 1.91 6.60 3.81
C SER A 271 3.13 7.44 4.13
N LEU A 272 4.11 6.82 4.77
CA LEU A 272 5.40 7.44 5.08
C LEU A 272 6.45 6.98 4.09
N LYS A 273 6.99 7.93 3.32
CA LYS A 273 8.17 7.70 2.52
C LYS A 273 9.41 7.75 3.41
N THR A 274 10.17 6.67 3.45
CA THR A 274 11.39 6.55 4.24
C THR A 274 12.59 6.19 3.38
N TYR A 275 13.79 6.49 3.85
CA TYR A 275 15.02 6.06 3.22
C TYR A 275 15.72 5.03 4.10
N ASP A 276 15.88 3.81 3.59
CA ASP A 276 16.63 2.77 4.26
C ASP A 276 18.12 3.08 4.20
N LEU A 277 18.71 3.41 5.35
CA LEU A 277 20.12 3.76 5.45
C LEU A 277 21.05 2.59 5.13
N ILE A 278 20.66 1.36 5.46
CA ILE A 278 21.48 0.16 5.32
C ILE A 278 21.48 -0.28 3.85
N HIS A 279 20.28 -0.50 3.29
CA HIS A 279 20.10 -0.99 1.94
C HIS A 279 20.20 0.13 0.89
N GLN A 280 20.14 1.39 1.33
CA GLN A 280 20.26 2.59 0.49
C GLN A 280 19.19 2.67 -0.60
N GLU A 281 17.95 2.39 -0.22
CA GLU A 281 16.77 2.36 -1.05
C GLU A 281 15.60 3.11 -0.40
N TRP A 282 14.66 3.58 -1.21
CA TRP A 282 13.45 4.22 -0.70
C TRP A 282 12.42 3.14 -0.37
N LYS A 283 11.78 3.29 0.78
CA LYS A 283 10.64 2.46 1.20
C LYS A 283 9.43 3.35 1.44
N VAL A 284 8.25 2.78 1.26
CA VAL A 284 6.97 3.43 1.56
C VAL A 284 6.25 2.52 2.54
N LEU A 285 5.92 3.06 3.71
CA LEU A 285 5.19 2.35 4.75
C LEU A 285 3.76 2.89 4.81
N ASP A 286 2.77 2.03 4.87
CA ASP A 286 1.39 2.46 5.14
C ASP A 286 1.24 2.86 6.61
N ILE A 287 0.37 3.84 6.88
CA ILE A 287 0.03 4.31 8.23
C ILE A 287 -1.44 3.94 8.52
N PRO A 288 -1.73 3.29 9.66
CA PRO A 288 -0.79 2.87 10.71
C PRO A 288 0.15 1.75 10.25
N PHE A 289 1.32 1.64 10.89
CA PHE A 289 2.34 0.66 10.51
C PHE A 289 1.91 -0.77 10.86
N ASP A 290 2.06 -1.68 9.91
CA ASP A 290 1.85 -3.12 10.11
C ASP A 290 3.06 -3.75 10.84
N GLY A 291 3.18 -3.55 12.15
CA GLY A 291 4.22 -4.22 12.95
C GLY A 291 4.74 -3.38 14.11
N VAL A 292 5.75 -3.93 14.80
CA VAL A 292 6.47 -3.21 15.85
C VAL A 292 7.57 -2.39 15.17
N MET A 293 7.54 -1.09 15.37
CA MET A 293 8.56 -0.14 14.94
C MET A 293 9.10 0.55 16.18
N ASP A 294 10.43 0.56 16.36
CA ASP A 294 11.06 1.34 17.43
C ASP A 294 11.60 2.65 16.89
N ILE A 295 11.53 3.70 17.71
CA ILE A 295 12.12 4.99 17.39
C ILE A 295 13.53 5.03 17.98
N LYS A 296 14.52 5.40 17.16
CA LYS A 296 15.93 5.51 17.54
C LYS A 296 16.45 6.92 17.31
N SER A 297 17.14 7.44 18.31
CA SER A 297 17.84 8.73 18.18
C SER A 297 19.09 8.60 17.31
N LYS A 298 19.57 9.72 16.79
CA LYS A 298 20.79 9.75 15.97
C LYS A 298 22.01 9.27 16.77
N GLU A 299 22.07 9.58 18.06
CA GLU A 299 23.14 9.23 18.99
C GLU A 299 23.15 7.71 19.30
N GLU A 300 21.98 7.07 19.26
CA GLU A 300 21.83 5.62 19.38
C GLU A 300 22.30 4.87 18.15
N ILE A 301 22.26 5.49 16.97
CA ILE A 301 22.59 4.87 15.68
C ILE A 301 24.04 5.09 15.29
N TYR A 302 24.56 6.29 15.52
CA TYR A 302 25.91 6.64 15.07
C TYR A 302 26.89 6.51 16.23
N TYR A 303 28.01 5.85 15.97
CA TYR A 303 29.19 6.12 16.78
C TYR A 303 29.67 7.55 16.51
N ASN A 304 30.09 8.25 17.56
CA ASN A 304 30.65 9.61 17.43
C ASN A 304 31.96 9.61 16.63
N GLU A 305 32.63 8.46 16.58
CA GLU A 305 33.89 8.25 15.87
C GLU A 305 33.65 8.15 14.34
N VAL A 306 34.31 9.03 13.59
CA VAL A 306 34.31 9.04 12.11
C VAL A 306 35.76 9.00 11.67
N TYR A 307 36.14 7.96 10.94
CA TYR A 307 37.51 7.73 10.53
C TYR A 307 37.58 7.11 9.14
N PRO A 308 38.44 7.58 8.24
CA PRO A 308 39.06 8.91 8.29
C PRO A 308 37.99 10.00 8.17
N ASN A 309 38.27 11.24 8.58
CA ASN A 309 37.43 12.39 8.22
C ASN A 309 38.19 13.27 7.22
N PHE A 310 38.27 12.78 5.99
CA PHE A 310 39.00 13.47 4.93
C PHE A 310 38.13 14.53 4.28
N ASP A 311 38.24 15.76 4.77
CA ASP A 311 37.68 16.95 4.11
C ASP A 311 38.58 17.42 2.95
N PHE A 312 39.11 16.47 2.15
CA PHE A 312 40.03 16.74 1.05
C PHE A 312 39.27 17.28 -0.15
N ARG A 313 39.62 18.50 -0.59
CA ARG A 313 39.21 19.06 -1.88
C ARG A 313 39.83 18.27 -3.02
N LYS A 314 39.30 18.43 -4.23
CA LYS A 314 39.84 17.78 -5.43
C LYS A 314 41.29 18.24 -5.65
N GLY A 315 42.24 17.31 -5.50
CA GLY A 315 43.68 17.58 -5.65
C GLY A 315 44.50 17.51 -4.34
N ASP A 316 43.83 17.48 -3.18
CA ASP A 316 44.53 17.36 -1.89
C ASP A 316 45.10 15.95 -1.71
N ARG A 317 46.32 15.86 -1.19
CA ARG A 317 46.94 14.60 -0.74
C ARG A 317 46.91 14.55 0.77
N ALA A 318 46.72 13.37 1.32
CA ALA A 318 46.88 13.13 2.74
C ALA A 318 48.30 13.50 3.19
N LEU A 319 48.41 14.28 4.27
CA LEU A 319 49.69 14.71 4.84
C LEU A 319 50.53 13.53 5.36
N ASP A 320 49.89 12.43 5.77
CA ASP A 320 50.55 11.21 6.23
C ASP A 320 49.69 9.95 5.92
N PRO A 321 49.81 9.38 4.71
CA PRO A 321 49.01 8.23 4.29
C PRO A 321 49.21 6.97 5.12
N GLU A 322 50.42 6.74 5.66
CA GLU A 322 50.73 5.54 6.45
C GLU A 322 50.07 5.59 7.82
N LYS A 323 50.13 6.74 8.49
CA LYS A 323 49.43 6.95 9.77
C LYS A 323 47.91 6.79 9.61
N LEU A 324 47.34 7.38 8.56
CA LEU A 324 45.90 7.31 8.29
C LEU A 324 45.43 5.90 7.94
N LEU A 325 46.26 5.12 7.25
CA LEU A 325 46.00 3.71 7.02
C LEU A 325 46.01 2.93 8.34
N GLY A 326 46.97 3.21 9.22
CA GLY A 326 47.03 2.63 10.58
C GLY A 326 45.79 2.96 11.42
N GLU A 327 45.33 4.20 11.37
CA GLU A 327 44.11 4.63 12.05
C GLU A 327 42.85 3.95 11.47
N LEU A 328 42.74 3.81 10.15
CA LEU A 328 41.64 3.09 9.51
C LEU A 328 41.66 1.60 9.89
N LEU A 329 42.84 0.96 9.90
CA LEU A 329 42.98 -0.44 10.33
C LEU A 329 42.45 -0.62 11.75
N ALA A 330 42.93 0.19 12.70
CA ALA A 330 42.47 0.15 14.08
C ALA A 330 40.96 0.41 14.20
N PHE A 331 40.41 1.32 13.40
CA PHE A 331 38.97 1.60 13.38
C PHE A 331 38.16 0.42 12.84
N VAL A 332 38.57 -0.17 11.71
CA VAL A 332 37.89 -1.32 11.11
C VAL A 332 37.96 -2.52 12.05
N ASP A 333 39.12 -2.81 12.63
CA ASP A 333 39.31 -3.92 13.58
C ASP A 333 38.48 -3.73 14.86
N LYS A 334 38.29 -2.48 15.32
CA LYS A 334 37.41 -2.18 16.45
C LYS A 334 35.93 -2.44 16.16
N PHE A 335 35.51 -2.31 14.90
CA PHE A 335 34.11 -2.41 14.47
C PHE A 335 33.90 -3.53 13.44
N SER A 336 34.75 -4.55 13.44
CA SER A 336 34.69 -5.69 12.51
C SER A 336 33.76 -6.81 12.98
N ASP A 337 33.16 -6.67 14.17
CA ASP A 337 32.24 -7.65 14.73
C ASP A 337 31.02 -7.89 13.82
N GLU A 338 30.45 -9.10 13.86
CA GLU A 338 29.37 -9.54 12.95
C GLU A 338 28.11 -8.67 13.00
N ASN A 339 27.95 -7.84 14.04
CA ASN A 339 26.80 -6.96 14.26
C ASN A 339 27.07 -5.50 13.89
N SER A 340 28.29 -5.16 13.47
CA SER A 340 28.66 -3.78 13.15
C SER A 340 28.54 -3.49 11.65
N TYR A 341 28.01 -2.32 11.32
CA TYR A 341 27.95 -1.82 9.94
C TYR A 341 28.88 -0.62 9.78
N LEU A 342 29.62 -0.59 8.67
CA LEU A 342 30.50 0.52 8.31
C LEU A 342 29.92 1.30 7.13
N MET A 343 29.59 2.57 7.35
CA MET A 343 29.20 3.49 6.31
C MET A 343 30.42 4.19 5.72
N VAL A 344 30.77 3.81 4.49
CA VAL A 344 31.90 4.33 3.73
C VAL A 344 31.43 5.40 2.74
N THR A 345 31.98 6.60 2.82
CA THR A 345 31.88 7.64 1.80
C THR A 345 33.13 7.61 0.94
N TYR A 346 33.00 7.51 -0.39
CA TYR A 346 34.14 7.39 -1.31
C TYR A 346 33.85 8.03 -2.68
N LEU A 347 34.90 8.25 -3.47
CA LEU A 347 34.81 8.70 -4.86
C LEU A 347 34.67 7.49 -5.79
N ASN A 348 33.62 7.46 -6.61
CA ASN A 348 33.41 6.40 -7.58
C ASN A 348 34.31 6.57 -8.83
N GLY A 349 34.13 5.70 -9.84
CA GLY A 349 34.89 5.77 -11.09
C GLY A 349 34.68 7.05 -11.92
N SER A 350 33.65 7.84 -11.60
CA SER A 350 33.34 9.13 -12.24
C SER A 350 33.62 10.32 -11.31
N ASP A 351 34.44 10.13 -10.27
CA ASP A 351 34.78 11.14 -9.25
C ASP A 351 33.57 11.75 -8.53
N LYS A 352 32.43 11.04 -8.50
CA LYS A 352 31.27 11.45 -7.71
C LYS A 352 31.37 10.86 -6.31
N LEU A 353 31.01 11.67 -5.31
CA LEU A 353 30.91 11.22 -3.93
C LEU A 353 29.72 10.26 -3.79
N VAL A 354 29.98 9.08 -3.24
CA VAL A 354 28.98 8.03 -3.04
C VAL A 354 29.16 7.44 -1.64
N ARG A 355 28.04 7.13 -0.99
CA ARG A 355 28.02 6.39 0.28
C ARG A 355 27.68 4.93 0.07
N ARG A 356 28.24 4.01 0.84
CA ARG A 356 27.88 2.59 0.91
C ARG A 356 27.92 2.11 2.35
N VAL A 357 27.04 1.18 2.69
CA VAL A 357 27.07 0.49 3.98
C VAL A 357 27.63 -0.90 3.75
N LEU A 358 28.62 -1.27 4.57
CA LEU A 358 29.34 -2.53 4.52
C LEU A 358 29.11 -3.31 5.80
N LYS A 359 28.95 -4.63 5.66
CA LYS A 359 28.99 -5.61 6.74
C LYS A 359 30.27 -6.44 6.64
N ASN A 360 30.79 -6.91 7.78
CA ASN A 360 31.99 -7.74 7.89
C ASN A 360 33.17 -7.14 7.12
N ALA A 361 33.43 -5.86 7.36
CA ALA A 361 34.46 -5.13 6.65
C ALA A 361 35.85 -5.46 7.19
N PHE A 362 36.84 -5.58 6.31
CA PHE A 362 38.24 -5.82 6.66
C PHE A 362 39.17 -5.15 5.66
N VAL A 363 40.38 -4.79 6.07
CA VAL A 363 41.36 -4.13 5.20
C VAL A 363 42.34 -5.15 4.63
N VAL A 364 42.60 -5.05 3.33
CA VAL A 364 43.63 -5.82 2.62
C VAL A 364 44.75 -4.89 2.22
N LEU A 365 45.95 -5.16 2.74
CA LEU A 365 47.15 -4.39 2.44
C LEU A 365 47.74 -4.81 1.09
N GLY A 366 48.24 -3.82 0.34
CA GLY A 366 48.93 -4.06 -0.90
C GLY A 366 50.23 -4.87 -0.67
N ALA A 367 50.47 -5.89 -1.50
CA ALA A 367 51.66 -6.75 -1.38
C ALA A 367 53.01 -6.01 -1.58
N THR A 368 52.98 -4.79 -2.10
CA THR A 368 54.17 -3.94 -2.30
C THR A 368 53.84 -2.49 -1.95
N LYS A 369 54.85 -1.65 -1.67
CA LYS A 369 54.65 -0.20 -1.41
C LYS A 369 53.95 0.56 -2.56
N LYS A 370 53.89 -0.01 -3.76
CA LYS A 370 53.18 0.57 -4.93
C LYS A 370 51.78 0.00 -5.13
N ALA A 371 51.42 -1.07 -4.43
CA ALA A 371 50.09 -1.67 -4.52
C ALA A 371 49.11 -0.89 -3.65
N SER A 372 47.93 -0.61 -4.19
CA SER A 372 46.88 0.09 -3.43
C SER A 372 46.35 -0.78 -2.29
N ASN A 373 45.99 -0.13 -1.18
CA ASN A 373 45.28 -0.76 -0.07
C ASN A 373 43.78 -0.72 -0.32
N TYR A 374 43.05 -1.74 0.13
CA TYR A 374 41.62 -1.87 -0.12
C TYR A 374 40.87 -2.15 1.18
N LEU A 375 39.73 -1.51 1.36
CA LEU A 375 38.70 -1.91 2.31
C LEU A 375 37.76 -2.89 1.60
N HIS A 376 37.68 -4.11 2.10
CA HIS A 376 36.75 -5.13 1.63
C HIS A 376 35.56 -5.23 2.57
N GLY A 377 34.39 -5.60 2.04
CA GLY A 377 33.21 -5.87 2.86
C GLY A 377 32.00 -6.24 1.99
N PHE A 378 30.99 -6.81 2.63
CA PHE A 378 29.72 -7.12 1.97
C PHE A 378 28.89 -5.83 1.85
N CYS A 379 28.63 -5.38 0.62
CA CYS A 379 27.91 -4.15 0.35
C CYS A 379 26.40 -4.38 0.38
N CYS A 380 25.70 -3.88 1.40
CA CYS A 380 24.25 -4.13 1.60
C CYS A 380 23.40 -3.66 0.40
N LYS A 381 23.70 -2.48 -0.18
CA LYS A 381 23.00 -1.99 -1.38
C LYS A 381 23.14 -2.92 -2.59
N LYS A 382 24.30 -3.54 -2.77
CA LYS A 382 24.60 -4.38 -3.95
C LYS A 382 24.44 -5.87 -3.68
N ARG A 383 24.29 -6.25 -2.41
CA ARG A 383 24.18 -7.62 -1.92
C ARG A 383 25.32 -8.52 -2.41
N GLU A 384 26.55 -7.98 -2.40
CA GLU A 384 27.76 -8.69 -2.83
C GLU A 384 29.03 -8.12 -2.18
N MET A 385 30.11 -8.91 -2.17
CA MET A 385 31.43 -8.45 -1.74
C MET A 385 31.98 -7.37 -2.66
N ARG A 386 32.47 -6.28 -2.07
CA ARG A 386 33.07 -5.16 -2.79
C ARG A 386 34.38 -4.71 -2.15
N SER A 387 35.25 -4.15 -2.99
CA SER A 387 36.54 -3.59 -2.59
C SER A 387 36.56 -2.10 -2.89
N PHE A 388 36.98 -1.32 -1.91
CA PHE A 388 37.06 0.13 -1.97
C PHE A 388 38.52 0.53 -1.81
N ASN A 389 39.08 1.16 -2.84
CA ASN A 389 40.46 1.65 -2.78
C ASN A 389 40.56 2.74 -1.70
N PHE A 390 41.50 2.55 -0.75
CA PHE A 390 41.76 3.47 0.35
C PHE A 390 41.93 4.92 -0.10
N ASP A 391 42.64 5.15 -1.20
CA ASP A 391 42.93 6.49 -1.73
C ASP A 391 41.67 7.24 -2.19
N LYS A 392 40.57 6.50 -2.42
CA LYS A 392 39.28 7.04 -2.83
C LYS A 392 38.29 7.17 -1.68
N ILE A 393 38.59 6.60 -0.51
CA ILE A 393 37.75 6.72 0.68
C ILE A 393 37.90 8.14 1.21
N LYS A 394 36.77 8.77 1.55
CA LYS A 394 36.68 10.08 2.19
C LYS A 394 36.35 9.96 3.67
N SER A 395 35.44 9.04 4.01
CA SER A 395 35.19 8.75 5.41
C SER A 395 34.64 7.35 5.62
N VAL A 396 34.89 6.78 6.79
CA VAL A 396 34.14 5.63 7.30
C VAL A 396 33.52 6.01 8.65
N ARG A 397 32.28 5.58 8.86
CA ARG A 397 31.58 5.78 10.13
C ARG A 397 30.95 4.45 10.53
N ALA A 398 31.11 4.07 11.79
CA ALA A 398 30.44 2.89 12.32
C ALA A 398 29.00 3.22 12.71
N LEU A 399 28.11 2.26 12.50
CA LEU A 399 26.72 2.31 12.94
C LEU A 399 26.54 1.33 14.12
N LYS A 400 25.82 1.77 15.14
CA LYS A 400 25.36 1.01 16.31
C LYS A 400 24.05 0.32 15.94
N PHE A 401 23.99 -0.98 16.15
CA PHE A 401 22.82 -1.82 15.94
C PHE A 401 22.57 -2.69 17.16
#